data_AF-F8FFD6-F1
#
_entry.id   AF-F8FFD6-F1
#
_cell.length_a   1.000
_cell.length_b   1.000
_cell.length_c   1.000
_cell.angle_alpha   90.00
_cell.angle_beta   90.00
_cell.angle_gamma   90.00
#
_symmetry.space_group_name_H-M   'P 1'
#
loop_
_entity.id
_entity.type
_entity.pdbx_description
1 polymer ?
#
loop_
_entity_poly.entity_id
_entity_poly.type
_entity_poly.pdbx_seq_one_letter_code
_entity_poly.pdbx_strand_id
1 'polypeptide(L)'
;MRRSHELSSVFVTPPLGGWTLVVGWSLPDLSSPQEEAGSVTSLLRELSRTFGEAHYYATHRVVEYHAWAKAAGGELVRAYGYVGESDEVLLDVGERTPEERTLGLMFAEPAEPSDRGEGGGRPAEEDVLVAAGAWSVNPMLPPDVPASMGWTGGLPGRRA
;
A
#
# COMPACT_ATOMS: atom_id res chain seq x y z
N MET A 1 8.95 26.46 16.65
CA MET A 1 8.29 26.40 15.33
C MET A 1 9.32 25.88 14.33
N ARG A 2 9.46 24.55 14.19
CA ARG A 2 10.42 23.92 13.27
C ARG A 2 9.78 23.88 11.88
N ARG A 3 10.50 24.38 10.87
CA ARG A 3 10.03 24.47 9.47
C ARG A 3 9.90 23.06 8.87
N SER A 4 8.86 22.89 8.08
CA SER A 4 8.38 21.71 7.35
C SER A 4 9.33 21.08 6.31
N HIS A 5 10.66 21.26 6.42
CA HIS A 5 11.65 20.72 5.48
C HIS A 5 12.19 19.32 5.84
N GLU A 6 11.82 18.74 6.99
CA GLU A 6 12.35 17.44 7.46
C GLU A 6 11.46 16.23 7.09
N LEU A 7 10.30 16.44 6.46
CA LEU A 7 9.31 15.36 6.20
C LEU A 7 9.45 14.66 4.84
N SER A 8 10.45 15.01 4.02
CA SER A 8 10.63 14.41 2.70
C SER A 8 11.46 13.13 2.70
N SER A 9 11.78 12.56 3.87
CA SER A 9 12.61 11.36 3.97
C SER A 9 11.80 10.07 4.05
N VAL A 10 12.32 9.03 3.41
CA VAL A 10 11.94 7.63 3.62
C VAL A 10 13.04 6.90 4.38
N PHE A 11 12.63 5.88 5.13
CA PHE A 11 13.51 4.88 5.70
C PHE A 11 13.44 3.59 4.87
N VAL A 12 14.59 3.04 4.52
CA VAL A 12 14.75 1.78 3.81
C VAL A 12 15.33 0.77 4.78
N THR A 13 14.61 -0.32 5.04
CA THR A 13 15.06 -1.36 5.96
C THR A 13 16.19 -2.19 5.34
N PRO A 14 16.99 -2.89 6.14
CA PRO A 14 17.65 -4.10 5.64
C PRO A 14 16.60 -5.14 5.18
N PRO A 15 17.00 -6.19 4.46
CA PRO A 15 16.07 -7.26 4.08
C PRO A 15 15.43 -7.94 5.30
N LEU A 16 14.10 -7.96 5.33
CA LEU A 16 13.25 -8.63 6.31
C LEU A 16 12.51 -9.76 5.58
N GLY A 17 12.91 -11.03 5.83
CA GLY A 17 12.25 -12.18 5.20
C GLY A 17 12.25 -12.15 3.67
N GLY A 18 13.31 -11.64 3.05
CA GLY A 18 13.44 -11.51 1.60
C GLY A 18 12.89 -10.21 1.01
N TRP A 19 12.24 -9.36 1.82
CA TRP A 19 11.69 -8.08 1.40
C TRP A 19 12.45 -6.90 1.99
N THR A 20 12.58 -5.82 1.22
CA THR A 20 13.07 -4.53 1.73
C THR A 20 11.88 -3.59 1.85
N LEU A 21 11.63 -3.07 3.05
CA LEU A 21 10.55 -2.12 3.28
C LEU A 21 11.06 -0.69 3.03
N VAL A 22 10.24 0.11 2.36
CA VAL A 22 10.43 1.56 2.23
C VAL A 22 9.27 2.23 2.94
N VAL A 23 9.55 3.00 3.98
CA VAL A 23 8.55 3.59 4.87
C VAL A 23 8.78 5.09 4.98
N GLY A 24 7.74 5.90 4.74
CA GLY A 24 7.83 7.33 4.95
C GLY A 24 6.60 8.08 4.45
N TRP A 25 6.35 9.24 5.06
CA TRP A 25 5.21 10.10 4.72
C TRP A 25 5.33 10.78 3.35
N SER A 26 6.55 10.81 2.80
CA SER A 26 6.81 11.43 1.50
C SER A 26 6.45 10.55 0.31
N LEU A 27 6.15 9.26 0.55
CA LEU A 27 5.69 8.32 -0.47
C LEU A 27 4.36 8.80 -1.07
N PRO A 28 4.18 8.63 -2.39
CA PRO A 28 2.90 8.91 -3.03
C PRO A 28 1.82 7.96 -2.53
N ASP A 29 0.58 8.41 -2.58
CA ASP A 29 -0.62 7.60 -2.30
C ASP A 29 -1.32 7.19 -3.62
N LEU A 30 -2.43 6.45 -3.49
CA LEU A 30 -3.26 6.00 -4.62
C LEU A 30 -4.25 7.06 -5.13
N SER A 31 -4.24 8.28 -4.60
CA SER A 31 -5.14 9.35 -5.10
C SER A 31 -4.68 9.92 -6.44
N SER A 32 -3.39 9.76 -6.77
CA SER A 32 -2.82 10.24 -8.03
C SER A 32 -3.18 9.31 -9.20
N PRO A 33 -3.45 9.85 -10.41
CA PRO A 33 -3.70 9.05 -11.61
C PRO A 33 -2.61 7.99 -11.87
N GLN A 34 -3.04 6.81 -12.31
CA GLN A 34 -2.16 5.64 -12.50
C GLN A 34 -0.97 5.93 -13.44
N GLU A 35 -1.21 6.62 -14.55
CA GLU A 35 -0.18 6.88 -15.56
C GLU A 35 0.66 8.15 -15.24
N GLU A 36 0.39 8.84 -14.13
CA GLU A 36 1.14 10.03 -13.75
C GLU A 36 2.55 9.64 -13.27
N ALA A 37 3.56 10.33 -13.81
CA ALA A 37 4.93 10.17 -13.37
C ALA A 37 5.08 10.61 -11.91
N GLY A 38 5.58 9.70 -11.07
CA GLY A 38 5.71 9.92 -9.64
C GLY A 38 4.47 9.49 -8.84
N SER A 39 3.45 8.93 -9.49
CA SER A 39 2.39 8.21 -8.80
C SER A 39 2.94 6.96 -8.11
N VAL A 40 2.21 6.46 -7.12
CA VAL A 40 2.60 5.20 -6.45
C VAL A 40 2.60 4.04 -7.45
N THR A 41 1.69 4.01 -8.43
CA THR A 41 1.65 2.93 -9.40
C THR A 41 2.81 2.98 -10.38
N SER A 42 3.25 4.18 -10.81
CA SER A 42 4.46 4.30 -11.63
C SER A 42 5.70 3.85 -10.86
N LEU A 43 5.80 4.22 -9.57
CA LEU A 43 6.88 3.79 -8.69
C LEU A 43 6.91 2.26 -8.53
N LEU A 44 5.75 1.62 -8.32
CA LEU A 44 5.67 0.16 -8.20
C LEU A 44 6.07 -0.56 -9.50
N ARG A 45 5.66 -0.03 -10.66
CA ARG A 45 6.08 -0.57 -11.96
C ARG A 45 7.60 -0.46 -12.13
N GLU A 46 8.18 0.68 -11.78
CA GLU A 46 9.64 0.86 -11.82
C GLU A 46 10.38 -0.12 -10.89
N LEU A 47 9.98 -0.18 -9.62
CA LEU A 47 10.60 -1.07 -8.64
C LEU A 47 10.46 -2.54 -9.02
N SER A 48 9.29 -2.98 -9.48
CA SER A 48 9.08 -4.37 -9.89
C SER A 48 9.87 -4.76 -11.15
N ARG A 49 10.14 -3.84 -12.08
CA ARG A 49 11.09 -4.11 -13.19
C ARG A 49 12.50 -4.42 -12.70
N THR A 50 12.93 -3.76 -11.63
CA THR A 50 14.30 -3.89 -11.11
C THR A 50 14.42 -5.06 -10.13
N PHE A 51 13.44 -5.24 -9.26
CA PHE A 51 13.50 -6.17 -8.12
C PHE A 51 12.58 -7.39 -8.26
N GLY A 52 11.87 -7.53 -9.37
CA GLY A 52 10.93 -8.61 -9.64
C GLY A 52 9.51 -8.27 -9.21
N GLU A 53 9.32 -7.93 -7.94
CA GLU A 53 8.02 -7.56 -7.36
C GLU A 53 8.14 -6.30 -6.49
N ALA A 54 7.06 -5.52 -6.42
CA ALA A 54 6.95 -4.36 -5.56
C ALA A 54 5.51 -4.23 -5.04
N HIS A 55 5.36 -4.11 -3.72
CA HIS A 55 4.07 -3.99 -3.05
C HIS A 55 3.98 -2.64 -2.33
N TYR A 56 2.76 -2.11 -2.26
CA TYR A 56 2.40 -0.90 -1.53
C TYR A 56 1.28 -1.21 -0.56
N TYR A 57 1.35 -0.62 0.62
CA TYR A 57 0.34 -0.69 1.66
C TYR A 57 0.27 0.66 2.35
N ALA A 58 -0.94 1.17 2.59
CA ALA A 58 -1.12 2.41 3.35
C ALA A 58 -2.46 2.43 4.07
N THR A 59 -2.46 3.06 5.24
CA THR A 59 -3.66 3.35 6.02
C THR A 59 -3.62 4.78 6.57
N HIS A 60 -4.77 5.44 6.61
CA HIS A 60 -4.93 6.73 7.29
C HIS A 60 -6.27 6.80 8.02
N ARG A 61 -6.27 6.42 9.30
CA ARG A 61 -7.48 6.28 10.14
C ARG A 61 -8.40 7.50 10.24
N VAL A 62 -7.89 8.73 10.00
CA VAL A 62 -8.73 9.94 10.12
C VAL A 62 -9.75 10.01 8.99
N VAL A 63 -9.35 9.62 7.78
CA VAL A 63 -10.20 9.66 6.58
C VAL A 63 -10.62 8.26 6.15
N GLU A 64 -10.27 7.25 6.95
CA GLU A 64 -10.44 5.83 6.63
C GLU A 64 -9.86 5.47 5.26
N TYR A 65 -8.65 5.98 4.97
CA TYR A 65 -7.90 5.58 3.78
C TYR A 65 -7.32 4.19 3.99
N HIS A 66 -7.62 3.27 3.08
CA HIS A 66 -7.13 1.89 3.09
C HIS A 66 -6.69 1.51 1.69
N ALA A 67 -5.42 1.14 1.55
CA ALA A 67 -4.82 0.91 0.24
C ALA A 67 -3.82 -0.23 0.24
N TRP A 68 -3.86 -1.02 -0.83
CA TRP A 68 -2.81 -1.96 -1.17
C TRP A 68 -2.67 -2.10 -2.68
N ALA A 69 -1.45 -2.32 -3.15
CA ALA A 69 -1.18 -2.58 -4.56
C ALA A 69 0.04 -3.48 -4.71
N LYS A 70 0.09 -4.22 -5.82
CA LYS A 70 1.25 -5.01 -6.22
C LYS A 70 1.52 -4.93 -7.71
N ALA A 71 2.79 -4.82 -8.04
CA ALA A 71 3.31 -4.90 -9.39
C ALA A 71 4.35 -6.01 -9.50
N ALA A 72 4.41 -6.66 -10.65
CA ALA A 72 5.37 -7.72 -10.96
C ALA A 72 5.93 -7.52 -12.38
N GLY A 73 7.24 -7.57 -12.53
CA GLY A 73 7.91 -7.45 -13.83
C GLY A 73 7.61 -6.15 -14.59
N GLY A 74 7.23 -5.08 -13.89
CA GLY A 74 6.85 -3.81 -14.50
C GLY A 74 5.37 -3.62 -14.77
N GLU A 75 4.55 -4.62 -14.48
CA GLU A 75 3.10 -4.56 -14.67
C GLU A 75 2.36 -4.46 -13.34
N LEU A 76 1.38 -3.55 -13.25
CA LEU A 76 0.48 -3.48 -12.10
C LEU A 76 -0.48 -4.67 -12.16
N VAL A 77 -0.41 -5.55 -11.16
CA VAL A 77 -1.18 -6.81 -11.12
C VAL A 77 -2.50 -6.63 -10.39
N ARG A 78 -2.46 -5.93 -9.25
CA ARG A 78 -3.63 -5.64 -8.41
C ARG A 78 -3.41 -4.31 -7.71
N ALA A 79 -4.41 -3.44 -7.68
CA ALA A 79 -4.40 -2.26 -6.83
C ALA A 79 -5.80 -1.93 -6.36
N TYR A 80 -5.94 -1.69 -5.07
CA TYR A 80 -7.18 -1.24 -4.47
C TYR A 80 -6.91 -0.08 -3.49
N GLY A 81 -7.73 0.96 -3.58
CA GLY A 81 -7.71 2.09 -2.66
C GLY A 81 -9.12 2.54 -2.34
N TYR A 82 -9.43 2.70 -1.06
CA TYR A 82 -10.73 3.13 -0.57
C TYR A 82 -10.57 4.20 0.51
N VAL A 83 -11.48 5.17 0.52
CA VAL A 83 -11.58 6.24 1.53
C VAL A 83 -12.96 6.17 2.16
N GLY A 84 -13.02 5.74 3.42
CA GLY A 84 -14.29 5.54 4.13
C GLY A 84 -15.02 6.84 4.48
N GLU A 85 -14.30 7.94 4.72
CA GLU A 85 -14.91 9.25 5.00
C GLU A 85 -15.83 9.73 3.85
N SER A 86 -15.45 9.44 2.60
CA SER A 86 -16.21 9.82 1.39
C SER A 86 -16.94 8.65 0.72
N ASP A 87 -16.84 7.44 1.26
CA ASP A 87 -17.29 6.19 0.62
C ASP A 87 -16.78 6.04 -0.83
N GLU A 88 -15.52 6.41 -1.06
CA GLU A 88 -14.92 6.54 -2.39
C GLU A 88 -13.91 5.42 -2.67
N VAL A 89 -14.03 4.79 -3.85
CA VAL A 89 -12.98 3.91 -4.39
C VAL A 89 -12.06 4.74 -5.28
N LEU A 90 -10.82 4.93 -4.84
CA LEU A 90 -9.79 5.68 -5.58
C LEU A 90 -9.27 4.89 -6.78
N LEU A 91 -9.10 3.58 -6.61
CA LEU A 91 -8.59 2.70 -7.64
C LEU A 91 -9.07 1.26 -7.37
N ASP A 92 -9.48 0.57 -8.43
CA ASP A 92 -9.77 -0.87 -8.40
C ASP A 92 -9.29 -1.50 -9.72
N VAL A 93 -8.09 -2.06 -9.70
CA VAL A 93 -7.42 -2.65 -10.88
C VAL A 93 -7.02 -4.08 -10.59
N GLY A 94 -7.24 -4.97 -11.57
CA GLY A 94 -6.86 -6.38 -11.49
C GLY A 94 -7.91 -7.27 -10.82
N GLU A 95 -7.76 -8.58 -11.00
CA GLU A 95 -8.66 -9.57 -10.42
C GLU A 95 -8.51 -9.68 -8.90
N ARG A 96 -9.65 -9.87 -8.20
CA ARG A 96 -9.63 -10.13 -6.76
C ARG A 96 -8.83 -11.38 -6.46
N THR A 97 -7.85 -11.22 -5.58
CA THR A 97 -6.94 -12.26 -5.11
C THR A 97 -7.65 -13.26 -4.20
N PRO A 98 -7.12 -14.49 -4.06
CA PRO A 98 -7.65 -15.46 -3.09
C PRO A 98 -7.69 -14.92 -1.66
N GLU A 99 -6.70 -14.11 -1.28
CA GLU A 99 -6.62 -13.46 0.03
C GLU A 99 -7.79 -12.50 0.25
N GLU A 100 -8.06 -11.62 -0.72
CA GLU A 100 -9.20 -10.68 -0.68
C GLU A 100 -10.55 -11.41 -0.65
N ARG A 101 -10.66 -12.55 -1.34
CA ARG A 101 -11.88 -13.38 -1.31
C ARG A 101 -12.08 -14.06 0.04
N THR A 102 -10.99 -14.49 0.68
CA THR A 102 -11.03 -15.12 2.02
C THR A 102 -11.43 -14.11 3.10
N LEU A 103 -11.03 -12.84 2.93
CA LEU A 103 -11.42 -11.75 3.82
C LEU A 103 -12.90 -11.33 3.67
N GLY A 104 -13.60 -11.76 2.62
CA GLY A 104 -15.00 -11.42 2.42
C GLY A 104 -15.25 -9.92 2.13
N LEU A 105 -14.24 -9.22 1.62
CA LEU A 105 -14.28 -7.78 1.40
C LEU A 105 -15.22 -7.39 0.25
N MET A 106 -15.95 -6.28 0.45
CA MET A 106 -16.82 -5.70 -0.57
C MET A 106 -16.08 -4.64 -1.37
N PHE A 107 -15.90 -4.90 -2.66
CA PHE A 107 -15.24 -4.01 -3.61
C PHE A 107 -16.26 -3.41 -4.59
N ALA A 108 -16.06 -2.13 -4.93
CA ALA A 108 -16.71 -1.34 -5.99
C ALA A 108 -18.24 -1.09 -5.92
N GLU A 109 -19.08 -1.96 -5.40
CA GLU A 109 -20.52 -1.66 -5.29
C GLU A 109 -20.86 -1.00 -3.96
N PRO A 110 -21.80 -0.03 -3.90
CA PRO A 110 -22.42 0.36 -2.64
C PRO A 110 -23.12 -0.89 -2.11
N ALA A 111 -22.61 -1.45 -1.01
CA ALA A 111 -23.28 -2.57 -0.37
C ALA A 111 -24.67 -2.08 0.05
N GLU A 112 -25.74 -2.75 -0.42
CA GLU A 112 -27.04 -2.53 0.18
C GLU A 112 -26.90 -2.86 1.69
N PRO A 113 -27.60 -2.18 2.60
CA PRO A 113 -27.49 -2.44 4.03
C PRO A 113 -27.67 -3.93 4.41
N SER A 114 -28.40 -4.67 3.57
CA SER A 114 -28.61 -6.12 3.65
C SER A 114 -27.43 -6.97 3.21
N ASP A 115 -26.54 -6.45 2.36
CA ASP A 115 -25.36 -7.17 1.87
C ASP A 115 -24.24 -7.16 2.91
N ARG A 116 -24.32 -6.26 3.89
CA ARG A 116 -23.46 -6.14 5.08
C ARG A 116 -23.68 -7.33 6.02
N GLY A 117 -23.34 -8.53 5.56
CA GLY A 117 -23.40 -9.75 6.36
C GLY A 117 -22.57 -9.63 7.65
N GLU A 118 -22.85 -10.50 8.62
CA GLU A 118 -22.13 -10.60 9.90
C GLU A 118 -20.67 -11.07 9.67
N GLY A 119 -19.82 -10.22 9.08
CA GLY A 119 -18.41 -10.50 8.79
C GLY A 119 -17.85 -9.97 7.48
N GLY A 120 -18.67 -9.43 6.57
CA GLY A 120 -18.21 -8.82 5.31
C GLY A 120 -18.46 -7.32 5.29
N GLY A 121 -17.41 -6.53 5.06
CA GLY A 121 -17.47 -5.06 5.13
C GLY A 121 -16.61 -4.34 4.10
N ARG A 122 -16.70 -3.00 4.10
CA ARG A 122 -15.72 -2.13 3.47
C ARG A 122 -14.35 -2.38 4.12
N PRO A 123 -13.23 -2.28 3.38
CA PRO A 123 -11.91 -2.52 3.95
C PRO A 123 -11.56 -1.61 5.11
N ALA A 124 -10.89 -2.18 6.11
CA ALA A 124 -10.38 -1.51 7.30
C ALA A 124 -8.85 -1.61 7.39
N GLU A 125 -8.27 -1.06 8.45
CA GLU A 125 -6.81 -1.04 8.66
C GLU A 125 -6.24 -2.46 8.79
N GLU A 126 -6.97 -3.35 9.45
CA GLU A 126 -6.59 -4.74 9.66
C GLU A 126 -6.48 -5.51 8.34
N ASP A 127 -7.34 -5.23 7.37
CA ASP A 127 -7.33 -5.89 6.06
C ASP A 127 -6.07 -5.56 5.26
N VAL A 128 -5.58 -4.32 5.39
CA VAL A 128 -4.32 -3.88 4.78
C VAL A 128 -3.15 -4.68 5.36
N LEU A 129 -3.14 -4.92 6.67
CA LEU A 129 -2.11 -5.72 7.33
C LEU A 129 -2.19 -7.20 6.95
N VAL A 130 -3.40 -7.75 6.76
CA VAL A 130 -3.57 -9.12 6.27
C VAL A 130 -3.07 -9.25 4.83
N ALA A 131 -3.40 -8.30 3.95
CA ALA A 131 -2.88 -8.27 2.57
C ALA A 131 -1.34 -8.17 2.56
N ALA A 132 -0.76 -7.36 3.45
CA ALA A 132 0.69 -7.25 3.60
C ALA A 132 1.33 -8.58 4.03
N GLY A 133 0.77 -9.24 5.04
CA GLY A 133 1.26 -10.53 5.52
C GLY A 133 1.13 -11.65 4.51
N ALA A 134 0.07 -11.64 3.70
CA ALA A 134 -0.17 -12.71 2.73
C ALA A 134 0.67 -12.57 1.46
N TRP A 135 1.00 -11.35 1.04
CA TRP A 135 1.78 -11.11 -0.18
C TRP A 135 3.28 -10.92 0.09
N SER A 136 3.68 -10.38 1.24
CA SER A 136 5.08 -10.09 1.53
C SER A 136 5.42 -10.19 3.02
N VAL A 137 5.32 -9.07 3.73
CA VAL A 137 5.67 -8.94 5.16
C VAL A 137 4.59 -8.14 5.85
N ASN A 138 4.03 -8.70 6.93
CA ASN A 138 3.20 -7.93 7.84
C ASN A 138 4.12 -7.10 8.74
N PRO A 139 4.10 -5.76 8.67
CA PRO A 139 4.99 -4.91 9.47
C PRO A 139 4.72 -4.99 10.98
N MET A 140 3.54 -5.46 11.39
CA MET A 140 3.21 -5.70 12.81
C MET A 140 3.68 -7.05 13.33
N LEU A 141 4.05 -7.97 12.42
CA LEU A 141 4.58 -9.30 12.74
C LEU A 141 5.85 -9.56 11.91
N PRO A 142 6.90 -8.73 12.07
CA PRO A 142 8.09 -8.84 11.25
C PRO A 142 8.80 -10.19 11.50
N PRO A 143 9.45 -10.76 10.47
CA PRO A 143 10.22 -11.99 10.62
C PRO A 143 11.40 -11.75 11.59
N ASP A 144 11.80 -12.80 12.31
CA ASP A 144 12.97 -12.75 13.17
C ASP A 144 14.24 -12.70 12.31
N VAL A 145 14.86 -11.53 12.26
CA VAL A 145 16.10 -11.29 11.49
C VAL A 145 17.14 -10.61 12.37
N PRO A 146 18.44 -10.89 12.16
CA PRO A 146 19.50 -10.20 12.90
C PRO A 146 19.46 -8.69 12.71
N ALA A 147 19.78 -7.95 13.77
CA ALA A 147 19.92 -6.50 13.70
C ALA A 147 20.95 -6.11 12.63
N SER A 148 20.59 -5.14 11.80
CA SER A 148 21.45 -4.62 10.73
C SER A 148 21.07 -3.18 10.38
N MET A 149 21.88 -2.51 9.56
CA MET A 149 21.69 -1.09 9.25
C MET A 149 20.66 -0.88 8.12
N GLY A 150 19.76 0.08 8.31
CA GLY A 150 18.91 0.65 7.27
C GLY A 150 19.43 2.01 6.79
N TRP A 151 18.74 2.60 5.81
CA TRP A 151 19.11 3.85 5.16
C TRP A 151 18.01 4.89 5.26
N THR A 152 18.35 6.16 5.46
CA THR A 152 17.40 7.28 5.35
C THR A 152 17.78 8.16 4.17
N GLY A 153 16.83 8.52 3.33
CA GLY A 153 17.06 9.37 2.16
C GLY A 153 15.80 10.05 1.66
N GLY A 154 15.92 10.96 0.70
CA GLY A 154 14.78 11.57 0.01
C GLY A 154 14.37 10.79 -1.23
N LEU A 155 13.11 10.92 -1.67
CA LEU A 155 12.66 10.33 -2.93
C LEU A 155 13.22 11.12 -4.13
N PRO A 156 13.72 10.44 -5.18
CA PRO A 156 14.19 11.10 -6.38
C PRO A 156 13.04 11.87 -7.07
N GLY A 157 13.34 13.06 -7.60
CA GLY A 157 12.40 13.85 -8.41
C GLY A 157 11.55 14.89 -7.67
N ARG A 158 11.39 14.80 -6.33
CA ARG A 158 10.79 15.88 -5.52
C ARG A 158 11.90 16.81 -5.01
N ARG A 159 12.28 17.82 -5.80
CA ARG A 159 13.12 18.90 -5.29
C ARG A 159 12.35 19.67 -4.21
N ALA A 160 13.02 19.93 -3.09
CA ALA A 160 12.57 20.85 -2.04
C ALA A 160 12.45 22.28 -2.55
#